data_AF-A0A7S3ZF41-F1
#
_entry.id   AF-A0A7S3ZF41-F1
#
_cell.length_a   1.000
_cell.length_b   1.000
_cell.length_c   1.000
_cell.angle_alpha   90.00
_cell.angle_beta   90.00
_cell.angle_gamma   90.00
#
_symmetry.space_group_name_H-M   'P 1'
#
loop_
_entity.id
_entity.type
_entity.pdbx_description
1 polymer ?
#
loop_
_entity_poly.entity_id
_entity_poly.type
_entity_poly.pdbx_seq_one_letter_code
_entity_poly.pdbx_strand_id
1 'polypeptide(L)'
;KDSAEKDDAEKDRAEKDSAGGSENQGVHEYSLSLVSVDDPRLIITAIKRPEEGEGLIVRGYEAYGGRGTCTLKVSKDLLHVRRAVLSDILERPLHHEDGSAPDKVRVLGR
;
A
#
# COMPACT_ATOMS: atom_id res chain seq x y z
N LYS A 1 -33.32 -19.73 62.99
CA LYS A 1 -32.37 -19.07 63.90
C LYS A 1 -31.46 -20.16 64.41
N ASP A 2 -30.45 -20.49 63.62
CA ASP A 2 -29.06 -20.04 63.80
C ASP A 2 -28.36 -21.25 64.46
N SER A 3 -27.20 -21.78 64.07
CA SER A 3 -26.01 -21.24 63.40
C SER A 3 -25.08 -22.46 63.22
N ALA A 4 -24.46 -22.66 62.05
CA ALA A 4 -23.04 -22.39 61.74
C ALA A 4 -22.07 -23.42 62.37
N GLU A 5 -21.38 -24.22 61.54
CA GLU A 5 -19.95 -24.05 61.14
C GLU A 5 -18.98 -24.46 62.26
N LYS A 6 -17.90 -25.22 62.05
CA LYS A 6 -16.97 -25.33 60.93
C LYS A 6 -16.00 -26.47 61.31
N ASP A 7 -15.77 -27.46 60.45
CA ASP A 7 -14.64 -28.38 60.59
C ASP A 7 -13.76 -28.27 59.34
N ASP A 8 -12.56 -27.73 59.58
CA ASP A 8 -11.26 -28.13 59.07
C ASP A 8 -11.03 -28.19 57.55
N ALA A 9 -10.52 -27.06 57.06
CA ALA A 9 -9.83 -26.95 55.78
C ALA A 9 -8.40 -27.49 55.89
N GLU A 10 -8.20 -28.76 55.54
CA GLU A 10 -6.89 -29.33 55.28
C GLU A 10 -6.69 -29.57 53.77
N LYS A 11 -5.77 -28.78 53.20
CA LYS A 11 -4.74 -29.21 52.23
C LYS A 11 -5.23 -29.94 50.97
N ASP A 12 -5.12 -29.27 49.83
CA ASP A 12 -4.46 -29.88 48.68
C ASP A 12 -3.86 -28.84 47.73
N ARG A 13 -2.58 -29.06 47.45
CA ARG A 13 -1.76 -28.30 46.50
C ARG A 13 -2.22 -28.67 45.10
N ALA A 14 -2.68 -27.68 44.34
CA ALA A 14 -2.71 -27.77 42.90
C ALA A 14 -1.93 -26.58 42.34
N GLU A 15 -0.61 -26.79 42.19
CA GLU A 15 0.14 -26.18 41.10
C GLU A 15 -0.68 -26.37 39.84
N LYS A 16 -1.19 -25.27 39.27
CA LYS A 16 -1.77 -25.28 37.94
C LYS A 16 -0.98 -24.33 37.08
N ASP A 17 0.11 -24.88 36.59
CA ASP A 17 0.71 -24.66 35.28
C ASP A 17 0.45 -23.28 34.67
N SER A 18 1.49 -22.46 34.84
CA SER A 18 1.85 -21.39 33.93
C SER A 18 1.78 -21.86 32.48
N ALA A 19 0.66 -21.60 31.83
CA ALA A 19 0.53 -21.63 30.37
C ALA A 19 -0.35 -20.45 29.95
N GLY A 20 0.10 -19.23 30.29
CA GLY A 20 -0.31 -18.03 29.58
C GLY A 20 0.29 -18.13 28.18
N GLY A 21 -0.48 -18.76 27.27
CA GLY A 21 -0.13 -18.86 25.86
C GLY A 21 0.22 -17.47 25.34
N SER A 22 1.37 -17.38 24.68
CA SER A 22 1.72 -16.20 23.89
C SER A 22 0.56 -15.97 22.93
N GLU A 23 -0.17 -14.87 23.14
CA GLU A 23 -1.14 -14.40 22.17
C GLU A 23 -0.39 -14.24 20.86
N ASN A 24 -0.79 -15.03 19.86
CA ASN A 24 -0.22 -14.95 18.52
C ASN A 24 -0.57 -13.53 18.02
N GLN A 25 0.38 -12.60 18.16
CA GLN A 25 0.22 -11.22 17.74
C GLN A 25 -0.28 -11.22 16.30
N GLY A 26 -1.40 -10.53 16.10
CA GLY A 26 -2.30 -10.74 14.97
C GLY A 26 -1.65 -10.72 13.60
N VAL A 27 -2.37 -11.29 12.63
CA VAL A 27 -2.06 -11.15 11.21
C VAL A 27 -1.96 -9.66 10.90
N HIS A 28 -0.73 -9.15 10.73
CA HIS A 28 -0.54 -7.80 10.24
C HIS A 28 -0.89 -7.79 8.76
N GLU A 29 -2.09 -7.31 8.44
CA GLU A 29 -2.48 -7.02 7.06
C GLU A 29 -1.69 -5.80 6.59
N TYR A 30 -0.49 -6.04 6.05
CA TYR A 30 0.28 -5.01 5.37
C TYR A 30 -0.25 -4.83 3.95
N SER A 31 -1.28 -4.00 3.78
CA SER A 31 -1.75 -3.58 2.46
C SER A 31 -0.85 -2.46 1.91
N LEU A 32 0.44 -2.75 1.70
CA LEU A 32 1.39 -1.81 1.12
C LEU A 32 1.40 -1.95 -0.41
N SER A 33 1.05 -0.88 -1.11
CA SER A 33 1.08 -0.80 -2.56
C SER A 33 2.01 0.32 -3.00
N LEU A 34 3.02 0.01 -3.81
CA LEU A 34 3.93 1.04 -4.34
C LEU A 34 3.20 1.98 -5.30
N VAL A 35 2.37 1.40 -6.17
CA VAL A 35 1.55 2.08 -7.17
C VAL A 35 0.20 1.39 -7.29
N SER A 36 -0.88 2.17 -7.37
CA SER A 36 -2.24 1.69 -7.67
C SER A 36 -2.92 2.58 -8.71
N VAL A 37 -3.96 2.05 -9.34
CA VAL A 37 -4.80 2.76 -10.32
C VAL A 37 -6.25 2.69 -9.86
N ASP A 38 -7.02 3.73 -10.16
CA ASP A 38 -8.44 3.83 -9.79
C ASP A 38 -9.40 3.24 -10.84
N ASP A 39 -8.94 3.03 -12.07
CA ASP A 39 -9.72 2.43 -13.16
C ASP A 39 -9.08 1.11 -13.63
N PRO A 40 -9.80 -0.03 -13.59
CA PRO A 40 -9.29 -1.31 -14.07
C PRO A 40 -9.00 -1.35 -15.59
N ARG A 41 -9.44 -0.35 -16.36
CA ARG A 41 -9.08 -0.21 -17.77
C ARG A 41 -7.62 0.15 -17.99
N LEU A 42 -6.95 0.76 -17.01
CA LEU A 42 -5.51 1.02 -17.08
C LEU A 42 -4.73 -0.18 -16.51
N ILE A 43 -3.99 -0.87 -17.37
CA ILE A 43 -3.13 -1.97 -16.97
C ILE A 43 -1.69 -1.49 -16.86
N ILE A 44 -1.09 -1.60 -15.68
CA ILE A 44 0.35 -1.37 -15.48
C ILE A 44 1.12 -2.62 -15.94
N THR A 45 2.10 -2.42 -16.82
CA THR A 45 2.94 -3.49 -17.38
C THR A 45 4.37 -3.47 -16.87
N ALA A 46 4.85 -2.31 -16.42
CA ALA A 46 6.19 -2.18 -15.88
C ALA A 46 6.26 -1.11 -14.80
N ILE A 47 7.02 -1.42 -13.75
CA ILE A 47 7.49 -0.48 -12.76
C ILE A 47 9.01 -0.71 -12.66
N LYS A 48 9.81 0.28 -13.03
CA LYS A 48 11.27 0.14 -13.03
C LYS A 48 11.97 1.45 -12.66
N ARG A 49 13.26 1.37 -12.34
CA ARG A 49 14.12 2.55 -12.32
C ARG A 49 14.41 3.02 -13.76
N PRO A 50 14.61 4.32 -13.97
CA PRO A 50 15.07 4.83 -15.26
C PRO A 50 16.48 4.29 -15.56
N GLU A 51 16.83 4.26 -16.85
CA GLU A 51 18.19 3.89 -17.29
C GLU A 51 19.21 4.96 -16.89
N GLU A 52 18.78 6.22 -16.92
CA GLU A 52 19.59 7.36 -16.50
C GLU A 52 18.81 8.26 -15.54
N GLY A 53 19.51 8.79 -14.53
CA GLY A 53 18.95 9.72 -13.56
C GLY A 53 18.18 9.06 -12.43
N GLU A 54 17.25 9.82 -11.84
CA GLU A 54 16.51 9.45 -10.63
C GLU A 54 15.00 9.39 -10.89
N GLY A 55 14.32 8.49 -10.19
CA GLY A 55 12.87 8.40 -10.19
C GLY A 55 12.35 6.98 -10.42
N LEU A 56 11.09 6.90 -10.85
CA LEU A 56 10.39 5.66 -11.13
C LEU A 56 9.66 5.79 -12.46
N ILE A 57 9.89 4.83 -13.34
CA ILE A 57 9.14 4.68 -14.59
C ILE A 57 7.98 3.73 -14.33
N VAL A 58 6.76 4.19 -14.63
CA VAL A 58 5.56 3.37 -14.64
C VAL A 58 4.99 3.37 -16.05
N ARG A 59 4.88 2.18 -16.64
CA ARG A 59 4.30 2.00 -17.97
C ARG A 59 2.98 1.28 -17.87
N GLY A 60 1.96 1.82 -18.52
CA GLY A 60 0.67 1.17 -18.64
C GLY A 60 -0.01 1.47 -19.98
N TYR A 61 -1.13 0.81 -20.21
CA TYR A 61 -1.96 0.99 -21.39
C TYR A 61 -3.44 0.87 -21.05
N GLU A 62 -4.28 1.49 -21.88
CA GLU A 62 -5.73 1.32 -21.83
C GLU A 62 -6.09 0.00 -22.52
N ALA A 63 -6.78 -0.89 -21.81
CA ALA A 63 -6.98 -2.27 -22.26
C ALA A 63 -8.35 -2.51 -22.94
N TYR A 64 -9.29 -1.56 -22.90
CA TYR A 64 -10.69 -1.79 -23.28
C TYR A 64 -11.06 -1.08 -24.61
N GLY A 65 -10.10 -0.47 -25.30
CA GLY A 65 -10.28 0.20 -26.59
C GLY A 65 -10.93 1.59 -26.49
N GLY A 66 -10.95 2.17 -25.29
CA GLY A 66 -11.65 3.42 -24.99
C GLY A 66 -10.74 4.64 -24.88
N ARG A 67 -11.38 5.79 -24.64
CA ARG A 67 -10.71 6.99 -24.11
C ARG A 67 -11.31 7.32 -22.75
N GLY A 68 -10.46 7.69 -21.81
CA GLY A 68 -10.87 8.01 -20.45
C GLY A 68 -9.74 8.64 -19.66
N THR A 69 -10.04 8.94 -18.40
CA THR A 69 -9.07 9.45 -17.43
C THR A 69 -8.93 8.45 -16.30
N CYS A 70 -7.71 8.20 -15.87
CA CYS A 70 -7.39 7.41 -14.69
C CYS A 70 -6.39 8.17 -13.83
N THR A 71 -6.36 7.84 -12.55
CA THR A 71 -5.44 8.37 -11.57
C THR A 71 -4.49 7.28 -11.12
N LEU A 72 -3.20 7.48 -11.40
CA LEU A 72 -2.14 6.68 -10.83
C LEU A 72 -1.79 7.23 -9.43
N LYS A 73 -1.99 6.40 -8.40
CA LYS A 73 -1.67 6.72 -7.01
C LYS A 73 -0.36 6.06 -6.64
N VAL A 74 0.53 6.81 -6.01
CA VAL A 74 1.82 6.31 -5.50
C VAL A 74 1.80 6.30 -3.98
N SER A 75 2.46 5.32 -3.35
CA SER A 75 2.57 5.31 -1.89
C SER A 75 3.38 6.51 -1.39
N LYS A 76 2.78 7.29 -0.49
CA LYS A 76 3.42 8.44 0.17
C LYS A 76 4.47 8.00 1.20
N ASP A 77 4.33 6.81 1.76
CA ASP A 77 5.24 6.27 2.77
C ASP A 77 6.52 5.70 2.14
N LEU A 78 6.45 5.29 0.86
CA LEU A 78 7.55 4.67 0.13
C LEU A 78 8.23 5.62 -0.86
N LEU A 79 7.53 6.64 -1.38
CA LEU A 79 8.01 7.50 -2.45
C LEU A 79 7.79 8.99 -2.15
N HIS A 80 8.86 9.78 -2.28
CA HIS A 80 8.81 11.24 -2.23
C HIS A 80 8.67 11.84 -3.64
N VAL A 81 7.45 11.83 -4.18
CA VAL A 81 7.19 12.33 -5.55
C VAL A 81 6.98 13.84 -5.55
N ARG A 82 7.87 14.57 -6.23
CA ARG A 82 7.74 16.03 -6.45
C ARG A 82 6.99 16.38 -7.73
N ARG A 83 7.22 15.61 -8.79
CA ARG A 83 6.63 15.78 -10.11
C ARG A 83 6.49 14.42 -10.79
N ALA A 84 5.61 14.36 -11.77
CA ALA A 84 5.48 13.26 -12.70
C ALA A 84 5.30 13.89 -14.07
N VAL A 85 5.87 13.26 -15.08
CA VAL A 85 5.81 13.68 -16.47
C VAL A 85 5.44 12.45 -17.31
N LEU A 86 4.72 12.65 -18.40
CA LEU A 86 4.61 11.56 -19.38
C LEU A 86 5.93 11.48 -20.13
N SER A 87 6.33 10.27 -20.48
CA SER A 87 7.50 10.02 -21.30
C SER A 87 7.16 9.10 -22.46
N ASP A 88 7.99 9.13 -23.48
CA ASP A 88 7.98 8.10 -24.52
C ASP A 88 8.59 6.78 -24.01
N ILE A 89 8.69 5.79 -24.89
CA ILE A 89 9.28 4.47 -24.59
C ILE A 89 10.79 4.58 -24.30
N LEU A 90 11.45 5.65 -24.75
CA LEU A 90 12.86 5.93 -24.54
C LEU A 90 13.11 6.81 -23.30
N GLU A 91 12.12 6.92 -22.41
CA GLU A 91 12.18 7.68 -21.15
C GLU A 91 12.34 9.21 -21.33
N ARG A 92 12.10 9.72 -22.54
CA ARG A 92 12.19 11.15 -22.84
C ARG A 92 10.86 11.83 -22.51
N PRO A 93 10.85 13.00 -21.84
CA PRO A 93 9.62 13.72 -21.57
C PRO A 93 8.82 13.99 -22.85
N LEU A 94 7.52 13.69 -22.81
CA LEU A 94 6.61 14.10 -23.87
C LEU A 94 6.30 15.59 -23.68
N HIS A 95 6.52 16.34 -24.75
CA HIS A 95 6.07 17.71 -24.90
C HIS A 95 4.93 17.73 -25.92
N HIS A 96 3.91 18.56 -25.72
CA HIS A 96 3.02 18.93 -26.82
C HIS A 96 3.82 19.73 -27.87
N GLU A 97 3.36 19.77 -29.12
CA GLU A 97 4.05 20.46 -30.23
C GLU A 97 4.27 21.96 -29.98
N ASP A 98 3.47 22.55 -29.08
CA ASP A 98 3.56 23.94 -28.62
C ASP A 98 4.45 24.13 -27.37
N GLY A 99 5.12 23.06 -26.91
CA GLY A 99 5.94 23.04 -25.71
C GLY A 99 5.12 22.94 -24.41
N SER A 100 3.80 22.83 -24.47
CA SER A 100 2.95 22.70 -23.29
C SER A 100 3.04 21.28 -22.68
N ALA A 101 2.75 21.18 -21.38
CA ALA A 101 2.76 19.90 -20.67
C ALA A 101 1.57 19.03 -21.10
N PRO A 102 1.73 17.70 -21.19
CA PRO A 102 0.67 16.80 -21.65
C PRO A 102 -0.62 16.91 -20.83
N ASP A 103 -1.73 16.55 -21.47
CA ASP A 103 -3.13 16.88 -21.12
C ASP A 103 -3.67 16.44 -19.75
N LYS A 104 -2.84 15.89 -18.85
CA LYS A 104 -2.91 16.00 -17.38
C LYS A 104 -2.01 14.95 -16.75
N VAL A 105 -0.80 15.34 -16.34
CA VAL A 105 -0.14 14.66 -15.22
C VAL A 105 -0.31 15.52 -13.98
N ARG A 106 -1.26 15.15 -13.13
CA ARG A 106 -1.49 15.84 -11.85
C ARG A 106 -0.82 15.05 -10.75
N VAL A 107 0.27 15.58 -10.21
CA VAL A 107 0.84 15.08 -8.96
C VAL A 107 0.07 15.72 -7.82
N LEU A 108 -0.74 14.92 -7.12
CA LEU A 108 -1.33 15.33 -5.85
C LEU A 108 -0.28 15.11 -4.76
N GLY A 109 0.66 16.06 -4.68
CA GLY A 109 1.73 16.11 -3.68
C GLY A 109 1.39 17.13 -2.60
N ARG A 110 1.12 16.62 -1.40
CA ARG A 110 0.49 17.26 -0.21
C ARG A 110 -1.00 17.51 -0.38
#